data_AF-A0A2M8NGW3-F1
#
_entry.id   AF-A0A2M8NGW3-F1
#
_cell.length_a   1.000
_cell.length_b   1.000
_cell.length_c   1.000
_cell.angle_alpha   90.00
_cell.angle_beta   90.00
_cell.angle_gamma   90.00
#
_symmetry.space_group_name_H-M   'P 1'
#
loop_
_entity.id
_entity.type
_entity.pdbx_description
1 polymer ?
#
loop_
_entity_poly.entity_id
_entity_poly.type
_entity_poly.pdbx_seq_one_letter_code
_entity_poly.pdbx_strand_id
1 'polypeptide(L)'
;MTGVLLDTAHLAKLSRELGESVTALESEIHALAGKRFNVNSPKQMNEVLFEHLKLKAEGVRKTSLGFSTAADVLENLRGAHPVVDKILEYRELVKLKGTYIDALPSLINPVSGRVHTSYNQTGTSTGRISSSDPNLQNIPIRTETGRDVRAAFIAPEGWRLLSVDYSQVELRILAHVSQEPTLLNAFAEGQDIHAATAAIINNVPMEAVTKEQRIFAKRVNFGILYGMSAFRLARDSDLTLAEARKFIETYFERLPGVRRYIESAKALARAQG
;
A
#
# COMPACT_ATOMS: atom_id res chain seq x y z
N MET A 1 -7.36 5.04 30.73
CA MET A 1 -7.06 5.16 29.27
C MET A 1 -8.36 4.95 28.49
N THR A 2 -8.53 5.64 27.35
CA THR A 2 -9.83 5.79 26.67
C THR A 2 -10.19 4.61 25.76
N GLY A 3 -9.28 4.17 24.88
CA GLY A 3 -9.54 3.09 23.91
C GLY A 3 -10.62 3.41 22.86
N VAL A 4 -10.85 2.48 21.93
CA VAL A 4 -11.87 2.56 20.88
C VAL A 4 -12.93 1.46 21.02
N LEU A 5 -14.19 1.78 20.73
CA LEU A 5 -15.29 0.81 20.78
C LEU A 5 -15.35 0.02 19.48
N LEU A 6 -15.68 -1.26 19.59
CA LEU A 6 -15.87 -2.15 18.47
C LEU A 6 -17.29 -2.72 18.44
N ASP A 7 -17.87 -2.79 17.26
CA ASP A 7 -19.07 -3.58 16.99
C ASP A 7 -18.69 -5.05 16.81
N THR A 8 -18.76 -5.81 17.91
CA THR A 8 -18.42 -7.24 17.93
C THR A 8 -19.43 -8.09 17.19
N ALA A 9 -20.70 -7.68 17.12
CA ALA A 9 -21.73 -8.41 16.40
C ALA A 9 -21.52 -8.32 14.88
N HIS A 10 -21.17 -7.13 14.40
CA HIS A 10 -20.78 -6.91 13.01
C HIS A 10 -19.53 -7.71 12.63
N LEU A 11 -18.48 -7.68 13.46
CA LEU A 11 -17.28 -8.50 13.24
C LEU A 11 -17.57 -10.01 13.24
N ALA A 12 -18.44 -10.49 14.14
CA ALA A 12 -18.83 -11.89 14.18
C ALA A 12 -19.60 -12.31 12.91
N LYS A 13 -20.43 -11.43 12.36
CA LYS A 13 -21.10 -11.65 11.07
C LYS A 13 -20.09 -11.74 9.94
N LEU A 14 -19.19 -10.75 9.82
CA LEU A 14 -18.12 -10.73 8.82
C LEU A 14 -17.24 -11.98 8.91
N SER A 15 -16.91 -12.46 10.12
CA SER A 15 -16.11 -13.67 10.30
C SER A 15 -16.75 -14.89 9.64
N ARG A 16 -18.08 -15.03 9.70
CA ARG A 16 -18.79 -16.16 9.10
C ARG A 16 -18.78 -16.05 7.58
N GLU A 17 -19.17 -14.89 7.05
CA GLU A 17 -19.24 -14.62 5.61
C GLU A 17 -17.88 -14.82 4.93
N LEU A 18 -16.81 -14.24 5.51
CA LEU A 18 -15.46 -14.41 4.98
C LEU A 18 -14.95 -15.84 5.16
N GLY A 19 -15.37 -16.55 6.20
CA GLY A 19 -15.04 -17.96 6.39
C GLY A 19 -15.52 -18.81 5.21
N GLU A 20 -16.78 -18.62 4.80
CA GLU A 20 -17.37 -19.30 3.64
C GLU A 20 -16.64 -18.95 2.34
N SER A 21 -16.35 -17.66 2.12
CA SER A 21 -15.60 -17.22 0.94
C SER A 21 -14.18 -17.79 0.89
N VAL A 22 -13.48 -17.86 2.03
CA VAL A 22 -12.14 -18.44 2.13
C VAL A 22 -12.16 -19.93 1.78
N THR A 23 -13.14 -20.69 2.27
CA THR A 23 -13.29 -22.12 1.92
C THR A 23 -13.62 -22.33 0.44
N ALA A 24 -14.47 -21.49 -0.14
CA ALA A 24 -14.78 -21.53 -1.56
C ALA A 24 -13.54 -21.24 -2.43
N LEU A 25 -12.80 -20.17 -2.11
CA LEU A 25 -11.55 -19.82 -2.81
C LEU A 25 -10.48 -20.91 -2.68
N GLU A 26 -10.34 -21.53 -1.51
CA GLU A 26 -9.40 -22.64 -1.34
C GLU A 26 -9.74 -23.82 -2.27
N SER A 27 -11.04 -24.15 -2.37
CA SER A 27 -11.52 -25.21 -3.26
C SER A 27 -11.26 -24.89 -4.73
N GLU A 28 -11.51 -23.63 -5.14
CA GLU A 28 -11.19 -23.14 -6.50
C GLU A 28 -9.67 -23.19 -6.78
N ILE A 29 -8.84 -22.79 -5.82
CA ILE A 29 -7.38 -22.84 -5.94
C ILE A 29 -6.92 -24.29 -6.12
N HIS A 30 -7.43 -25.23 -5.33
CA HIS A 30 -7.09 -26.64 -5.46
C HIS A 30 -7.53 -27.23 -6.81
N ALA A 31 -8.71 -26.83 -7.31
CA ALA A 31 -9.20 -27.25 -8.61
C ALA A 31 -8.32 -26.71 -9.75
N LEU A 32 -7.99 -25.42 -9.73
CA LEU A 32 -7.11 -24.77 -10.71
C LEU A 32 -5.67 -25.30 -10.65
N ALA A 33 -5.20 -25.67 -9.46
CA ALA A 33 -3.86 -26.22 -9.27
C ALA A 33 -3.77 -27.72 -9.60
N GLY A 34 -4.89 -28.43 -9.75
CA GLY A 34 -4.91 -29.88 -9.98
C GLY A 34 -4.45 -30.74 -8.79
N LYS A 35 -4.20 -30.14 -7.63
CA LYS A 35 -3.81 -30.83 -6.40
C LYS A 35 -4.20 -30.04 -5.15
N ARG A 36 -4.40 -30.77 -4.05
CA ARG A 36 -4.58 -30.17 -2.72
C ARG A 36 -3.24 -29.83 -2.09
N PHE A 37 -3.18 -28.69 -1.42
CA PHE A 37 -2.02 -28.22 -0.68
C PHE A 37 -2.44 -27.13 0.30
N ASN A 38 -1.58 -26.83 1.28
CA ASN A 38 -1.79 -25.73 2.20
C ASN A 38 -1.44 -24.40 1.50
N VAL A 39 -2.47 -23.63 1.14
CA VAL A 39 -2.34 -22.32 0.46
C VAL A 39 -1.61 -21.28 1.33
N ASN A 40 -1.64 -21.45 2.66
CA ASN A 40 -0.92 -20.60 3.60
C ASN A 40 0.57 -20.96 3.73
N SER A 41 1.01 -22.11 3.22
CA SER A 41 2.42 -22.54 3.28
C SER A 41 3.21 -21.98 2.11
N PRO A 42 4.18 -21.07 2.34
CA PRO A 42 5.00 -20.51 1.27
C PRO A 42 5.75 -21.58 0.48
N LYS A 43 6.19 -22.65 1.16
CA LYS A 43 6.89 -23.79 0.54
C LYS A 43 5.99 -24.57 -0.41
N GLN A 44 4.81 -25.02 0.06
CA GLN A 44 3.92 -25.83 -0.78
C GLN A 44 3.39 -25.02 -1.96
N MET A 45 3.11 -23.74 -1.76
CA MET A 45 2.69 -22.84 -2.82
C MET A 45 3.82 -22.58 -3.83
N ASN A 46 5.08 -22.54 -3.38
CA ASN A 46 6.22 -22.47 -4.29
C ASN A 46 6.29 -23.71 -5.20
N GLU A 47 6.22 -24.90 -4.60
CA GLU A 47 6.20 -26.18 -5.31
C GLU A 47 5.04 -26.23 -6.33
N VAL A 48 3.84 -25.80 -5.94
CA VAL A 48 2.68 -25.79 -6.83
C VAL A 48 2.85 -24.80 -7.99
N LEU A 49 3.23 -23.55 -7.71
CA LEU A 49 3.29 -22.52 -8.73
C LEU A 49 4.45 -22.74 -9.72
N PHE A 50 5.63 -23.10 -9.23
CA PHE A 50 6.84 -23.09 -10.05
C PHE A 50 7.30 -24.49 -10.47
N GLU A 51 7.02 -25.54 -9.71
CA GLU A 51 7.41 -26.90 -10.08
C GLU A 51 6.28 -27.64 -10.79
N HIS A 52 5.06 -27.58 -10.25
CA HIS A 52 3.90 -28.28 -10.80
C HIS A 52 3.28 -27.55 -11.99
N LEU A 53 2.84 -26.30 -11.79
CA LEU A 53 2.24 -25.47 -12.83
C LEU A 53 3.28 -24.84 -13.77
N LYS A 54 4.57 -24.91 -13.41
CA LYS A 54 5.71 -24.43 -14.22
C LYS A 54 5.54 -22.98 -14.67
N LEU A 55 5.01 -22.11 -13.81
CA LEU A 55 4.92 -20.69 -14.11
C LEU A 55 6.32 -20.11 -14.33
N LYS A 56 6.44 -19.22 -15.32
CA LYS A 56 7.71 -18.57 -15.64
C LYS A 56 8.20 -17.77 -14.42
N ALA A 57 9.38 -18.11 -13.92
CA ALA A 57 10.00 -17.47 -12.76
C ALA A 57 11.05 -16.42 -13.15
N GLU A 58 11.04 -15.96 -14.40
CA GLU A 58 11.98 -14.95 -14.89
C GLU A 58 11.79 -13.63 -14.13
N GLY A 59 12.88 -13.10 -13.55
CA GLY A 59 12.83 -11.89 -12.73
C GLY A 59 12.21 -12.06 -11.34
N VAL A 60 11.77 -13.28 -10.97
CA VAL A 60 11.21 -13.53 -9.64
C VAL A 60 12.34 -13.60 -8.59
N ARG A 61 12.21 -12.77 -7.56
CA ARG A 61 13.13 -12.75 -6.41
C ARG A 61 13.16 -14.12 -5.74
N LYS A 62 14.36 -14.65 -5.46
CA LYS A 62 14.56 -15.88 -4.69
C LYS A 62 14.62 -15.61 -3.19
N THR A 63 14.22 -16.61 -2.42
CA THR A 63 14.27 -16.69 -0.96
C THR A 63 14.93 -18.01 -0.56
N SER A 64 15.16 -18.22 0.74
CA SER A 64 15.66 -19.50 1.25
C SER A 64 14.72 -20.69 0.96
N LEU A 65 13.45 -20.43 0.69
CA LEU A 65 12.41 -21.43 0.41
C LEU A 65 12.10 -21.60 -1.08
N GLY A 66 12.96 -21.08 -1.97
CA GLY A 66 12.73 -21.05 -3.42
C GLY A 66 12.28 -19.68 -3.90
N PHE A 67 11.52 -19.61 -5.00
CA PHE A 67 10.98 -18.36 -5.52
C PHE A 67 10.01 -17.68 -4.53
N SER A 68 10.13 -16.36 -4.38
CA SER A 68 9.26 -15.57 -3.51
C SER A 68 7.81 -15.71 -3.98
N THR A 69 6.91 -16.11 -3.10
CA THR A 69 5.47 -16.08 -3.36
C THR A 69 4.82 -14.84 -2.76
N ALA A 70 5.57 -13.80 -2.38
CA ALA A 70 5.01 -12.57 -1.81
C ALA A 70 4.00 -11.88 -2.75
N ALA A 71 3.07 -11.09 -2.20
CA ALA A 71 2.00 -10.46 -2.98
C ALA A 71 2.53 -9.60 -4.14
N ASP A 72 3.55 -8.79 -3.90
CA ASP A 72 4.23 -7.97 -4.93
C ASP A 72 4.85 -8.79 -6.06
N VAL A 73 5.23 -10.03 -5.79
CA VAL A 73 5.75 -10.96 -6.81
C VAL A 73 4.62 -11.64 -7.57
N LEU A 74 3.57 -12.07 -6.88
CA LEU A 74 2.39 -12.68 -7.51
C LEU A 74 1.65 -11.69 -8.41
N GLU A 75 1.64 -10.40 -8.06
CA GLU A 75 1.12 -9.33 -8.93
C GLU A 75 1.80 -9.32 -10.32
N ASN A 76 3.12 -9.55 -10.39
CA ASN A 76 3.84 -9.65 -11.66
C ASN A 76 3.54 -10.95 -12.44
N LEU A 77 2.92 -11.93 -11.79
CA LEU A 77 2.51 -13.20 -12.40
C LEU A 77 1.03 -13.22 -12.78
N ARG A 78 0.30 -12.11 -12.58
CA ARG A 78 -1.09 -12.00 -13.07
C ARG A 78 -1.14 -12.22 -14.58
N GLY A 79 -2.20 -12.88 -15.04
CA GLY A 79 -2.35 -13.29 -16.45
C GLY A 79 -1.52 -14.51 -16.86
N ALA A 80 -0.53 -14.96 -16.07
CA ALA A 80 0.19 -16.19 -16.36
C ALA A 80 -0.66 -17.44 -16.11
N HIS A 81 -1.52 -17.42 -15.08
CA HIS A 81 -2.47 -18.49 -14.77
C HIS A 81 -3.60 -17.98 -13.85
N PRO A 82 -4.86 -18.41 -14.04
CA PRO A 82 -6.01 -17.96 -13.22
C PRO A 82 -5.84 -18.20 -11.70
N VAL A 83 -5.04 -19.19 -11.32
CA VAL A 83 -4.77 -19.51 -9.90
C VAL A 83 -4.09 -18.35 -9.16
N VAL A 84 -3.32 -17.51 -9.87
CA VAL A 84 -2.56 -16.40 -9.25
C VAL A 84 -3.51 -15.37 -8.66
N ASP A 85 -4.53 -14.98 -9.41
CA ASP A 85 -5.54 -14.01 -8.96
C ASP A 85 -6.31 -14.56 -7.75
N LYS A 86 -6.67 -15.84 -7.79
CA LYS A 86 -7.37 -16.51 -6.68
C LYS A 86 -6.51 -16.62 -5.41
N ILE A 87 -5.22 -16.87 -5.54
CA ILE A 87 -4.29 -16.88 -4.39
C ILE A 87 -4.16 -15.49 -3.77
N LEU A 88 -4.09 -14.44 -4.60
CA LEU A 88 -4.01 -13.05 -4.11
C LEU A 88 -5.28 -12.69 -3.32
N GLU A 89 -6.45 -13.01 -3.86
CA GLU A 89 -7.75 -12.82 -3.20
C GLU A 89 -7.84 -13.60 -1.88
N TYR A 90 -7.52 -14.90 -1.91
CA TYR A 90 -7.52 -15.77 -0.72
C TYR A 90 -6.66 -15.21 0.41
N ARG A 91 -5.43 -14.76 0.10
CA ARG A 91 -4.52 -14.21 1.10
C ARG A 91 -4.99 -12.89 1.68
N GLU A 92 -5.63 -12.05 0.86
CA GLU A 92 -6.25 -10.83 1.38
C GLU A 92 -7.32 -11.18 2.41
N LEU A 93 -8.25 -12.07 2.07
CA LEU A 93 -9.33 -12.46 2.97
C LEU A 93 -8.82 -13.17 4.24
N VAL A 94 -7.87 -14.10 4.13
CA VAL A 94 -7.27 -14.77 5.29
C VAL A 94 -6.59 -13.77 6.21
N LYS A 95 -5.85 -12.80 5.65
CA LYS A 95 -5.22 -11.74 6.45
C LYS A 95 -6.27 -10.85 7.13
N LEU A 96 -7.31 -10.44 6.40
CA LEU A 96 -8.41 -9.64 6.95
C LEU A 96 -9.09 -10.35 8.11
N LYS A 97 -9.43 -11.63 7.90
CA LYS A 97 -10.06 -12.49 8.90
C LYS A 97 -9.19 -12.68 10.13
N GLY A 98 -7.97 -13.18 9.96
CA GLY A 98 -7.10 -13.53 11.07
C GLY A 98 -6.52 -12.33 11.83
N THR A 99 -6.07 -11.28 11.12
CA THR A 99 -5.39 -10.15 11.77
C THR A 99 -6.36 -9.16 12.40
N TYR A 100 -7.57 -9.02 11.86
CA TYR A 100 -8.51 -7.99 12.33
C TYR A 100 -9.81 -8.60 12.84
N ILE A 101 -10.53 -9.35 12.02
CA ILE A 101 -11.92 -9.75 12.33
C ILE A 101 -11.98 -10.70 13.53
N ASP A 102 -11.12 -11.72 13.55
CA ASP A 102 -11.08 -12.71 14.64
C ASP A 102 -10.29 -12.19 15.85
N ALA A 103 -9.19 -11.48 15.59
CA ALA A 103 -8.27 -11.05 16.65
C ALA A 103 -8.79 -9.86 17.46
N LEU A 104 -9.34 -8.82 16.82
CA LEU A 104 -9.72 -7.59 17.53
C LEU A 104 -10.77 -7.80 18.64
N PRO A 105 -11.83 -8.62 18.45
CA PRO A 105 -12.79 -8.88 19.52
C PRO A 105 -12.15 -9.54 20.75
N SER A 106 -11.15 -10.41 20.56
CA SER A 106 -10.44 -11.06 21.67
C SER A 106 -9.53 -10.11 22.47
N LEU A 107 -9.23 -8.93 21.91
CA LEU A 107 -8.38 -7.90 22.53
C LEU A 107 -9.19 -6.81 23.25
N ILE A 108 -10.50 -7.00 23.38
CA ILE A 108 -11.36 -6.08 24.14
C ILE A 108 -11.03 -6.20 25.63
N ASN A 109 -10.69 -5.09 26.25
CA ASN A 109 -10.45 -5.05 27.69
C ASN A 109 -11.79 -5.27 28.44
N PRO A 110 -11.86 -6.24 29.37
CA PRO A 110 -13.12 -6.61 30.03
C PRO A 110 -13.65 -5.54 30.98
N VAL A 111 -12.79 -4.64 31.48
CA VAL A 111 -13.18 -3.56 32.40
C VAL A 111 -13.76 -2.38 31.63
N SER A 112 -13.11 -1.97 30.53
CA SER A 112 -13.54 -0.79 29.77
C SER A 112 -14.49 -1.12 28.61
N GLY A 113 -14.59 -2.39 28.20
CA GLY A 113 -15.34 -2.81 27.01
C GLY A 113 -14.77 -2.24 25.69
N ARG A 114 -13.47 -1.94 25.63
CA ARG A 114 -12.83 -1.22 24.50
C ARG A 114 -11.49 -1.85 24.14
N VAL A 115 -11.04 -1.64 22.91
CA VAL A 115 -9.69 -2.00 22.47
C VAL A 115 -8.74 -0.85 22.78
N HIS A 116 -7.59 -1.19 23.37
CA HIS A 116 -6.52 -0.25 23.70
C HIS A 116 -5.29 -0.61 22.89
N THR A 117 -4.73 0.38 22.19
CA THR A 117 -3.46 0.23 21.47
C THR A 117 -2.34 0.91 22.24
N SER A 118 -1.11 0.45 22.01
CA SER A 118 0.10 1.09 22.49
C SER A 118 0.68 1.97 21.39
N TYR A 119 0.85 3.27 21.67
CA TYR A 119 1.52 4.22 20.78
C TYR A 119 2.98 4.34 21.17
N ASN A 120 3.87 3.77 20.35
CA ASN A 120 5.31 3.78 20.57
C ASN A 120 5.91 5.06 19.99
N GLN A 121 6.41 5.93 20.87
CA GLN A 121 6.94 7.24 20.48
C GLN A 121 8.39 7.20 20.01
N THR A 122 9.19 6.22 20.46
CA THR A 122 10.64 6.12 20.18
C THR A 122 11.00 4.95 19.26
N GLY A 123 10.04 4.44 18.48
CA GLY A 123 10.20 3.19 17.73
C GLY A 123 10.60 3.31 16.25
N THR A 124 10.48 4.48 15.63
CA THR A 124 10.75 4.63 14.19
C THR A 124 11.94 5.55 13.93
N SER A 125 12.70 5.27 12.86
CA SER A 125 13.87 6.07 12.46
C SER A 125 13.50 7.48 11.96
N THR A 126 12.25 7.71 11.58
CA THR A 126 11.78 8.98 11.01
C THR A 126 11.03 9.86 12.01
N GLY A 127 10.93 9.43 13.27
CA GLY A 127 10.16 10.14 14.31
C GLY A 127 8.64 9.95 14.22
N ARG A 128 8.14 9.09 13.32
CA ARG A 128 6.73 8.68 13.31
C ARG A 128 6.39 7.86 14.56
N ILE A 129 5.17 8.02 15.06
CA ILE A 129 4.61 7.13 16.08
C ILE A 129 4.24 5.80 15.40
N SER A 130 4.55 4.67 16.04
CA SER A 130 4.03 3.36 15.65
C SER A 130 2.98 2.87 16.64
N SER A 131 2.15 1.92 16.22
CA SER A 131 1.08 1.33 17.03
C SER A 131 1.27 -0.18 17.14
N SER A 132 1.14 -0.73 18.34
CA SER A 132 1.22 -2.16 18.63
C SER A 132 0.18 -2.60 19.66
N ASP A 133 -0.06 -3.91 19.71
CA ASP A 133 -0.87 -4.58 20.75
C ASP A 133 -2.28 -3.99 20.99
N PRO A 134 -3.16 -3.90 19.97
CA PRO A 134 -2.95 -4.20 18.55
C PRO A 134 -2.50 -2.97 17.74
N ASN A 135 -1.97 -3.18 16.53
CA ASN A 135 -1.70 -2.09 15.61
C ASN A 135 -3.02 -1.54 15.02
N LEU A 136 -3.38 -0.30 15.38
CA LEU A 136 -4.56 0.41 14.88
C LEU A 136 -4.25 1.44 13.79
N GLN A 137 -2.98 1.60 13.41
CA GLN A 137 -2.59 2.49 12.30
C GLN A 137 -2.72 1.83 10.93
N ASN A 138 -2.78 0.49 10.87
CA ASN A 138 -2.84 -0.28 9.62
C ASN A 138 -4.24 -0.87 9.33
N ILE A 139 -5.30 -0.34 9.96
CA ILE A 139 -6.67 -0.81 9.72
C ILE A 139 -7.03 -0.66 8.23
N PRO A 140 -7.48 -1.73 7.57
CA PRO A 140 -7.82 -1.75 6.15
C PRO A 140 -8.80 -0.65 5.72
N ILE A 141 -8.71 -0.24 4.44
CA ILE A 141 -9.57 0.79 3.85
C ILE A 141 -9.73 0.67 2.32
N ARG A 142 -8.82 -0.03 1.65
CA ARG A 142 -8.73 -0.03 0.17
C ARG A 142 -9.84 -0.82 -0.49
N THR A 143 -10.10 -2.03 0.01
CA THR A 143 -11.14 -2.94 -0.48
C THR A 143 -12.44 -2.76 0.29
N GLU A 144 -13.54 -3.20 -0.31
CA GLU A 144 -14.87 -3.16 0.31
C GLU A 144 -14.89 -3.88 1.66
N THR A 145 -14.44 -5.14 1.69
CA THR A 145 -14.27 -5.90 2.93
C THR A 145 -13.37 -5.20 3.94
N GLY A 146 -12.32 -4.52 3.47
CA GLY A 146 -11.46 -3.71 4.34
C GLY A 146 -12.20 -2.52 4.97
N ARG A 147 -13.12 -1.88 4.22
CA ARG A 147 -13.98 -0.81 4.74
C ARG A 147 -14.99 -1.35 5.74
N ASP A 148 -15.50 -2.56 5.55
CA ASP A 148 -16.42 -3.19 6.49
C ASP A 148 -15.75 -3.49 7.83
N VAL A 149 -14.48 -3.93 7.82
CA VAL A 149 -13.67 -4.06 9.03
C VAL A 149 -13.51 -2.70 9.73
N ARG A 150 -13.22 -1.64 8.97
CA ARG A 150 -13.10 -0.29 9.54
C ARG A 150 -14.44 0.23 10.09
N ALA A 151 -15.56 -0.13 9.49
CA ALA A 151 -16.90 0.24 9.96
C ALA A 151 -17.24 -0.36 11.33
N ALA A 152 -16.55 -1.44 11.75
CA ALA A 152 -16.69 -1.97 13.09
C ALA A 152 -16.16 -1.04 14.19
N PHE A 153 -15.34 -0.04 13.86
CA PHE A 153 -14.88 0.96 14.82
C PHE A 153 -15.93 2.04 14.99
N ILE A 154 -16.60 2.04 16.14
CA ILE A 154 -17.81 2.85 16.37
C ILE A 154 -17.62 3.89 17.49
N ALA A 155 -18.46 4.92 17.46
CA ALA A 155 -18.62 5.83 18.58
C ALA A 155 -19.56 5.21 19.64
N PRO A 156 -19.39 5.54 20.94
CA PRO A 156 -20.41 5.23 21.93
C PRO A 156 -21.72 5.98 21.65
N GLU A 157 -22.82 5.52 22.25
CA GLU A 157 -24.15 6.12 22.09
C GLU A 157 -24.16 7.61 22.46
N GLY A 158 -24.75 8.44 21.60
CA GLY A 158 -24.74 9.90 21.75
C GLY A 158 -23.48 10.60 21.24
N TRP A 159 -22.46 9.85 20.78
CA TRP A 159 -21.21 10.41 20.27
C TRP A 159 -21.07 10.24 18.75
N ARG A 160 -20.02 10.87 18.20
CA ARG A 160 -19.57 10.75 16.81
C ARG A 160 -18.05 10.62 16.78
N LEU A 161 -17.54 9.87 15.80
CA LEU A 161 -16.10 9.86 15.49
C LEU A 161 -15.80 11.00 14.51
N LEU A 162 -14.80 11.81 14.82
CA LEU A 162 -14.26 12.81 13.92
C LEU A 162 -12.92 12.32 13.36
N SER A 163 -12.82 12.22 12.04
CA SER A 163 -11.58 11.87 11.34
C SER A 163 -11.06 13.10 10.61
N VAL A 164 -9.81 13.47 10.88
CA VAL A 164 -9.13 14.60 10.24
C VAL A 164 -7.82 14.09 9.64
N ASP A 165 -7.62 14.34 8.35
CA ASP A 165 -6.43 13.92 7.60
C ASP A 165 -5.87 15.12 6.82
N TYR A 166 -4.56 15.31 6.85
CA TYR A 166 -3.91 16.37 6.10
C TYR A 166 -3.86 16.03 4.62
N SER A 167 -4.50 16.84 3.79
CA SER A 167 -4.44 16.68 2.34
C SER A 167 -2.99 16.81 1.82
N GLN A 168 -2.43 15.68 1.39
CA GLN A 168 -1.13 15.59 0.70
C GLN A 168 0.04 16.16 1.52
N VAL A 169 0.05 15.91 2.84
CA VAL A 169 1.03 16.50 3.78
C VAL A 169 2.49 16.35 3.34
N GLU A 170 2.90 15.19 2.85
CA GLU A 170 4.28 14.94 2.43
C GLU A 170 4.69 15.77 1.21
N LEU A 171 3.76 16.01 0.27
CA LEU A 171 4.04 16.85 -0.89
C LEU A 171 4.05 18.34 -0.53
N ARG A 172 3.24 18.75 0.46
CA ARG A 172 3.31 20.12 1.01
C ARG A 172 4.64 20.36 1.71
N ILE A 173 5.11 19.38 2.50
CA ILE A 173 6.44 19.42 3.11
C ILE A 173 7.50 19.48 2.01
N LEU A 174 7.42 18.65 0.98
CA LEU A 174 8.34 18.68 -0.16
C LEU A 174 8.39 20.06 -0.81
N ALA A 175 7.23 20.65 -1.14
CA ALA A 175 7.15 21.99 -1.74
C ALA A 175 7.84 23.04 -0.85
N HIS A 176 7.60 22.96 0.47
CA HIS A 176 8.23 23.83 1.45
C HIS A 176 9.75 23.64 1.54
N VAL A 177 10.25 22.42 1.70
CA VAL A 177 11.71 22.21 1.88
C VAL A 177 12.50 22.38 0.58
N SER A 178 11.88 22.10 -0.57
CA SER A 178 12.51 22.27 -1.89
C SER A 178 12.41 23.70 -2.42
N GLN A 179 11.50 24.51 -1.86
CA GLN A 179 11.18 25.86 -2.33
C GLN A 179 10.90 25.89 -3.85
N GLU A 180 10.28 24.83 -4.38
CA GLU A 180 9.97 24.69 -5.80
C GLU A 180 8.76 25.57 -6.14
N PRO A 181 8.92 26.67 -6.93
CA PRO A 181 7.84 27.63 -7.17
C PRO A 181 6.61 26.98 -7.78
N THR A 182 6.83 26.01 -8.67
CA THR A 182 5.77 25.24 -9.32
C THR A 182 4.88 24.53 -8.31
N LEU A 183 5.47 23.83 -7.33
CA LEU A 183 4.72 23.10 -6.32
C LEU A 183 4.07 24.06 -5.32
N LEU A 184 4.78 25.12 -4.93
CA LEU A 184 4.25 26.15 -4.02
C LEU A 184 3.02 26.84 -4.61
N ASN A 185 3.08 27.27 -5.88
CA ASN A 185 1.97 27.91 -6.56
C ASN A 185 0.78 26.96 -6.72
N ALA A 186 1.02 25.71 -7.14
CA ALA A 186 -0.02 24.70 -7.23
C ALA A 186 -0.76 24.51 -5.90
N PHE A 187 -0.04 24.50 -4.76
CA PHE A 187 -0.68 24.42 -3.44
C PHE A 187 -1.37 25.71 -3.01
N ALA A 188 -0.82 26.87 -3.35
CA ALA A 188 -1.39 28.18 -3.01
C ALA A 188 -2.72 28.44 -3.76
N GLU A 189 -2.79 27.98 -5.00
CA GLU A 189 -3.98 28.10 -5.86
C GLU A 189 -4.99 26.95 -5.67
N GLY A 190 -4.70 26.00 -4.78
CA GLY A 190 -5.58 24.85 -4.53
C GLY A 190 -5.68 23.87 -5.70
N GLN A 191 -4.69 23.88 -6.59
CA GLN A 191 -4.63 22.99 -7.75
C GLN A 191 -4.36 21.54 -7.33
N ASP A 192 -4.76 20.60 -8.19
CA ASP A 192 -4.39 19.20 -8.03
C ASP A 192 -2.92 19.00 -8.37
N ILE A 193 -2.08 18.78 -7.36
CA ILE A 193 -0.63 18.64 -7.52
C ILE A 193 -0.23 17.50 -8.46
N HIS A 194 -1.00 16.42 -8.51
CA HIS A 194 -0.71 15.29 -9.39
C HIS A 194 -1.03 15.63 -10.83
N ALA A 195 -2.13 16.36 -11.06
CA ALA A 195 -2.46 16.88 -12.38
C ALA A 195 -1.47 17.97 -12.82
N ALA A 196 -1.09 18.89 -11.94
CA ALA A 196 -0.07 19.91 -12.22
C ALA A 196 1.28 19.27 -12.59
N THR A 197 1.70 18.26 -11.83
CA THR A 197 2.92 17.48 -12.15
C THR A 197 2.79 16.78 -13.50
N ALA A 198 1.66 16.13 -13.77
CA ALA A 198 1.42 15.45 -15.04
C ALA A 198 1.44 16.42 -16.23
N ALA A 199 0.77 17.57 -16.11
CA ALA A 199 0.74 18.63 -17.11
C ALA A 199 2.15 19.08 -17.49
N ILE A 200 2.98 19.32 -16.48
CA ILE A 200 4.34 19.82 -16.65
C ILE A 200 5.26 18.79 -17.31
N ILE A 201 5.18 17.53 -16.88
CA ILE A 201 6.05 16.49 -17.44
C ILE A 201 5.64 16.13 -18.87
N ASN A 202 4.34 16.07 -19.13
CA ASN A 202 3.81 15.79 -20.48
C ASN A 202 3.79 17.03 -21.38
N ASN A 203 4.13 18.21 -20.85
CA ASN A 203 4.09 19.49 -21.55
C ASN A 203 2.72 19.76 -22.21
N VAL A 204 1.65 19.57 -21.43
CA VAL A 204 0.25 19.81 -21.83
C VAL A 204 -0.43 20.75 -20.82
N PRO A 205 -1.50 21.47 -21.22
CA PRO A 205 -2.35 22.20 -20.27
C PRO A 205 -2.95 21.26 -19.20
N MET A 206 -3.27 21.79 -18.01
CA MET A 206 -3.84 20.99 -16.92
C MET A 206 -5.16 20.32 -17.30
N GLU A 207 -5.97 20.99 -18.13
CA GLU A 207 -7.26 20.52 -18.61
C GLU A 207 -7.14 19.34 -19.59
N ALA A 208 -5.97 19.20 -20.22
CA ALA A 208 -5.66 18.11 -21.14
C ALA A 208 -5.04 16.89 -20.44
N VAL A 209 -4.83 16.96 -19.12
CA VAL A 209 -4.27 15.85 -18.34
C VAL A 209 -5.28 14.72 -18.26
N THR A 210 -4.90 13.55 -18.79
CA THR A 210 -5.74 12.36 -18.70
C THR A 210 -5.70 11.77 -17.28
N LYS A 211 -6.73 10.97 -16.95
CA LYS A 211 -6.80 10.26 -15.66
C LYS A 211 -5.58 9.34 -15.47
N GLU A 212 -5.15 8.69 -16.54
CA GLU A 212 -3.98 7.80 -16.57
C GLU A 212 -2.70 8.58 -16.29
N GLN A 213 -2.50 9.74 -16.95
CA GLN A 213 -1.37 10.62 -16.70
C GLN A 213 -1.33 11.11 -15.25
N ARG A 214 -2.48 11.48 -14.68
CA ARG A 214 -2.57 11.90 -13.27
C ARG A 214 -2.24 10.77 -12.30
N ILE A 215 -2.76 9.56 -12.53
CA ILE A 215 -2.48 8.37 -11.70
C ILE A 215 -0.98 8.04 -11.76
N PHE A 216 -0.40 8.10 -12.96
CA PHE A 216 1.01 7.87 -13.17
C PHE A 216 1.87 8.91 -12.45
N ALA A 217 1.58 10.20 -12.62
CA ALA A 217 2.28 11.29 -11.92
C ALA A 217 2.17 11.17 -10.39
N LYS A 218 1.03 10.72 -9.86
CA LYS A 218 0.89 10.41 -8.43
C LYS A 218 1.89 9.35 -7.98
N ARG A 219 1.98 8.22 -8.68
CA ARG A 219 2.92 7.14 -8.35
C ARG A 219 4.36 7.64 -8.39
N VAL A 220 4.69 8.41 -9.43
CA VAL A 220 6.03 8.98 -9.61
C VAL A 220 6.36 9.99 -8.52
N ASN A 221 5.48 10.93 -8.17
CA ASN A 221 5.75 11.93 -7.14
C ASN A 221 6.16 11.30 -5.81
N PHE A 222 5.42 10.30 -5.36
CA PHE A 222 5.81 9.56 -4.16
C PHE A 222 7.06 8.72 -4.40
N GLY A 223 7.16 8.05 -5.55
CA GLY A 223 8.33 7.26 -5.91
C GLY A 223 9.63 8.05 -5.85
N ILE A 224 9.71 9.17 -6.57
CA ILE A 224 10.90 10.03 -6.66
C ILE A 224 11.23 10.64 -5.30
N LEU A 225 10.23 11.09 -4.53
CA LEU A 225 10.43 11.57 -3.15
C LEU A 225 11.15 10.51 -2.29
N TYR A 226 10.86 9.23 -2.53
CA TYR A 226 11.47 8.10 -1.83
C TYR A 226 12.65 7.46 -2.56
N GLY A 227 13.25 8.15 -3.53
CA GLY A 227 14.45 7.68 -4.23
C GLY A 227 14.21 6.50 -5.17
N MET A 228 13.00 6.38 -5.75
CA MET A 228 12.69 5.39 -6.77
C MET A 228 13.68 5.48 -7.94
N SER A 229 14.29 4.36 -8.28
CA SER A 229 15.17 4.25 -9.45
C SER A 229 14.35 4.11 -10.74
N ALA A 230 14.96 4.45 -11.88
CA ALA A 230 14.35 4.22 -13.19
C ALA A 230 13.99 2.74 -13.42
N PHE A 231 14.76 1.82 -12.85
CA PHE A 231 14.45 0.38 -12.90
C PHE A 231 13.15 0.05 -12.17
N ARG A 232 12.97 0.59 -10.94
CA ARG A 232 11.71 0.40 -10.20
C ARG A 232 10.54 1.07 -10.92
N LEU A 233 10.74 2.26 -11.48
CA LEU A 233 9.70 2.96 -12.23
C LEU A 233 9.26 2.16 -13.47
N ALA A 234 10.21 1.64 -14.26
CA ALA A 234 9.93 0.80 -15.43
C ALA A 234 9.23 -0.52 -15.07
N ARG A 235 9.51 -1.08 -13.89
CA ARG A 235 8.82 -2.30 -13.43
C ARG A 235 7.40 -2.02 -12.95
N ASP A 236 7.18 -0.90 -12.28
CA ASP A 236 5.90 -0.54 -11.67
C ASP A 236 4.95 0.21 -12.64
N SER A 237 5.33 0.28 -13.93
CA SER A 237 4.59 0.95 -15.01
C SER A 237 4.82 0.26 -16.36
N ASP A 238 4.10 0.69 -17.40
CA ASP A 238 4.25 0.15 -18.76
C ASP A 238 5.42 0.79 -19.55
N LEU A 239 6.31 1.51 -18.85
CA LEU A 239 7.45 2.17 -19.47
C LEU A 239 8.64 1.22 -19.66
N THR A 240 9.31 1.35 -20.79
CA THR A 240 10.66 0.80 -20.95
C THR A 240 11.64 1.47 -19.97
N LEU A 241 12.76 0.82 -19.70
CA LEU A 241 13.81 1.41 -18.85
C LEU A 241 14.33 2.75 -19.41
N ALA A 242 14.39 2.88 -20.73
CA ALA A 242 14.82 4.11 -21.39
C ALA A 242 13.80 5.24 -21.17
N GLU A 243 12.51 4.95 -21.32
CA GLU A 243 11.43 5.92 -21.06
C GLU A 243 11.37 6.30 -19.58
N ALA A 244 11.52 5.34 -18.66
CA ALA A 244 11.54 5.62 -17.23
C ALA A 244 12.73 6.53 -16.84
N ARG A 245 13.91 6.33 -17.43
CA ARG A 245 15.06 7.23 -17.23
C ARG A 245 14.77 8.63 -17.73
N LYS A 246 14.28 8.74 -18.97
CA LYS A 246 13.91 10.01 -19.59
C LYS A 246 12.85 10.74 -18.76
N PHE A 247 11.87 10.01 -18.24
CA PHE A 247 10.82 10.57 -17.40
C PHE A 247 11.37 11.18 -16.10
N ILE A 248 12.25 10.46 -15.39
CA ILE A 248 12.88 10.97 -14.17
C ILE A 248 13.77 12.19 -14.47
N GLU A 249 14.46 12.17 -15.61
CA GLU A 249 15.26 13.32 -16.06
C GLU A 249 14.38 14.55 -16.30
N THR A 250 13.34 14.42 -17.13
CA THR A 250 12.37 15.50 -17.39
C THR A 250 11.70 15.99 -16.12
N TYR A 251 11.35 15.09 -15.18
CA TYR A 251 10.81 15.48 -13.88
C TYR A 251 11.71 16.47 -13.17
N PHE A 252 13.01 16.17 -13.06
CA PHE A 252 13.96 17.03 -12.37
C PHE A 252 14.36 18.28 -13.16
N GLU A 253 14.33 18.23 -14.49
CA GLU A 253 14.49 19.42 -15.34
C GLU A 253 13.36 20.41 -15.11
N ARG A 254 12.12 19.91 -14.96
CA ARG A 254 10.93 20.73 -14.75
C ARG A 254 10.71 21.14 -13.30
N LEU A 255 11.28 20.40 -12.33
CA LEU A 255 11.20 20.68 -10.90
C LEU A 255 12.61 20.81 -10.30
N PRO A 256 13.39 21.82 -10.71
CA PRO A 256 14.81 21.92 -10.37
C PRO A 256 15.06 22.16 -8.88
N GLY A 257 14.14 22.78 -8.15
CA GLY A 257 14.20 22.94 -6.69
C GLY A 257 14.12 21.60 -5.96
N VAL A 258 13.31 20.67 -6.44
CA VAL A 258 13.25 19.31 -5.90
C VAL A 258 14.58 18.58 -6.10
N ARG A 259 15.18 18.67 -7.31
CA ARG A 259 16.52 18.10 -7.57
C ARG A 259 17.56 18.68 -6.61
N ARG A 260 17.61 20.01 -6.50
CA ARG A 260 18.58 20.69 -5.61
C ARG A 260 18.45 20.21 -4.18
N TYR A 261 17.24 20.18 -3.63
CA TYR A 261 17.00 19.71 -2.27
C TYR A 261 17.49 18.28 -2.05
N ILE A 262 17.14 17.35 -2.94
CA ILE A 262 17.54 15.94 -2.82
C ILE A 262 19.06 15.79 -2.87
N GLU A 263 19.74 16.44 -3.81
CA GLU A 263 21.19 16.35 -3.92
C GLU A 263 21.91 17.02 -2.74
N SER A 264 21.41 18.17 -2.27
CA SER A 264 21.92 18.82 -1.06
C SER A 264 21.72 17.96 0.19
N ALA A 265 20.57 17.32 0.35
CA ALA A 265 20.30 16.42 1.47
C ALA A 265 21.23 15.19 1.45
N LYS A 266 21.47 14.60 0.27
CA LYS A 266 22.44 13.50 0.11
C LYS A 266 23.86 13.95 0.45
N ALA A 267 24.27 15.13 -0.02
CA ALA A 267 25.60 15.67 0.27
C ALA A 267 25.77 15.94 1.77
N LEU A 268 24.75 16.48 2.43
CA LEU A 268 24.72 16.71 3.87
C LEU A 268 24.87 15.41 4.65
N ALA A 269 24.11 14.37 4.30
CA ALA A 269 24.20 13.06 4.94
C ALA A 269 25.59 12.41 4.75
N ARG A 270 26.21 12.55 3.56
CA ARG A 270 27.59 12.07 3.36
C ARG A 270 28.61 12.82 4.23
N ALA A 271 28.35 14.09 4.51
CA ALA A 271 29.26 14.92 5.31
C ALA A 271 29.07 14.75 6.82
N GLN A 272 27.85 14.44 7.28
CA GLN A 272 27.49 14.48 8.70
C GLN A 272 27.12 13.11 9.30
N GLY A 273 26.99 12.07 8.48
CA GLY A 273 26.46 10.76 8.90
C GLY A 273 24.94 10.70 8.87
#